data_AF-A0A0C3EDX3-F1
#
_entry.id   AF-A0A0C3EDX3-F1
#
_cell.length_a   1.000
_cell.length_b   1.000
_cell.length_c   1.000
_cell.angle_alpha   90.00
_cell.angle_beta   90.00
_cell.angle_gamma   90.00
#
_symmetry.space_group_name_H-M   'P 1'
#
loop_
_entity.id
_entity.type
_entity.pdbx_description
1 polymer ?
#
loop_
_entity_poly.entity_id
_entity_poly.type
_entity_poly.pdbx_seq_one_letter_code
_entity_poly.pdbx_strand_id
1 'polypeptide(L)'
;YAMLSHKWELPNEALFPDLSNGVFSPEVPARFSKLQNFCKIAQCHGLDWAWCNTCCINKDSTTELDEAIRSMFRWYRKSALTIIYLS
;
A
#
# COMPACT_ATOMS: atom_id res chain seq x y z
N TYR A 1 0.92 10.14 6.32
CA TYR A 1 1.28 8.79 5.84
C TYR A 1 2.28 8.90 4.71
N ALA A 2 3.08 7.85 4.52
CA ALA A 2 3.85 7.61 3.31
C ALA A 2 3.00 6.90 2.26
N MET A 3 3.30 7.11 0.99
CA MET A 3 2.56 6.51 -0.11
C MET A 3 3.52 5.74 -1.02
N LEU A 4 3.14 4.53 -1.43
CA LEU A 4 3.90 3.72 -2.37
C LEU A 4 3.46 4.02 -3.81
N SER A 5 4.41 4.35 -4.67
CA SER A 5 4.25 4.36 -6.12
C SER A 5 5.12 3.26 -6.70
N HIS A 6 4.52 2.29 -7.39
CA HIS A 6 5.23 1.12 -7.89
C HIS A 6 4.59 0.57 -9.16
N LYS A 7 5.23 -0.40 -9.79
CA LYS A 7 4.58 -1.27 -10.77
C LYS A 7 3.93 -2.45 -10.03
N TRP A 8 2.79 -2.87 -10.54
CA TRP A 8 2.15 -4.11 -10.08
C TRP A 8 2.95 -5.29 -10.59
N GLU A 9 3.18 -6.26 -9.71
CA GLU A 9 3.95 -7.45 -10.05
C GLU A 9 3.20 -8.69 -9.57
N LEU A 10 2.53 -9.40 -10.48
CA LEU A 10 1.90 -10.68 -10.14
C LEU A 10 2.94 -11.81 -10.25
N PRO A 11 2.97 -12.78 -9.31
CA PRO A 11 2.04 -12.99 -8.19
C PRO A 11 2.48 -12.32 -6.86
N ASN A 12 3.42 -11.39 -6.89
CA ASN A 12 4.05 -10.77 -5.71
C ASN A 12 3.31 -9.53 -5.18
N GLU A 13 2.14 -9.21 -5.75
CA GLU A 13 1.34 -8.05 -5.40
C GLU A 13 0.36 -8.38 -4.27
N ALA A 14 0.42 -7.63 -3.17
CA ALA A 14 -0.50 -7.81 -2.05
C ALA A 14 -1.86 -7.17 -2.37
N LEU A 15 -2.94 -7.89 -2.08
CA LEU A 15 -4.31 -7.40 -2.18
C LEU A 15 -4.85 -7.06 -0.79
N PHE A 16 -6.00 -6.38 -0.75
CA PHE A 16 -6.69 -6.03 0.50
C PHE A 16 -6.89 -7.21 1.47
N PRO A 17 -7.42 -8.38 1.05
CA PRO A 17 -7.64 -9.50 1.96
C PRO A 17 -6.34 -10.13 2.49
N ASP A 18 -5.23 -10.00 1.76
CA ASP A 18 -3.94 -10.60 2.13
C ASP A 18 -3.35 -9.99 3.41
N LEU A 19 -3.79 -8.78 3.80
CA LEU A 19 -3.23 -8.00 4.90
C LEU A 19 -4.20 -7.79 6.06
N SER A 20 -5.24 -8.61 6.16
CA SER A 20 -6.22 -8.58 7.26
C SER A 20 -5.57 -8.60 8.65
N ASN A 21 -4.47 -9.35 8.81
CA ASN A 21 -3.70 -9.46 10.05
C ASN A 21 -2.47 -8.52 10.12
N GLY A 22 -2.33 -7.61 9.15
CA GLY A 22 -1.21 -6.67 9.05
C GLY A 22 0.03 -7.24 8.34
N VAL A 23 0.81 -6.36 7.71
CA VAL A 23 1.92 -6.71 6.79
C VAL A 23 3.12 -7.44 7.43
N PHE A 24 3.22 -7.40 8.77
CA PHE A 24 4.26 -8.09 9.53
C PHE A 24 3.74 -9.32 10.28
N SER A 25 2.50 -9.74 10.05
CA SER A 25 1.99 -10.99 10.61
C SER A 25 2.77 -12.18 10.05
N PRO A 26 3.05 -13.23 10.86
CA PRO A 26 3.76 -14.43 10.42
C PRO A 26 3.04 -15.19 9.29
N GLU A 27 1.73 -14.95 9.10
CA GLU A 27 0.93 -15.55 8.03
C GLU A 27 1.14 -14.85 6.67
N VAL A 28 1.72 -13.65 6.67
CA VAL A 28 1.95 -12.87 5.45
C VAL A 28 3.09 -13.47 4.63
N PRO A 29 2.85 -13.85 3.37
CA PRO A 29 3.87 -14.45 2.51
C PRO A 29 5.11 -13.58 2.32
N ALA A 30 6.30 -14.21 2.30
CA ALA A 30 7.58 -13.54 2.05
C ALA A 30 7.65 -12.78 0.71
N ARG A 31 6.81 -13.15 -0.26
CA ARG A 31 6.67 -12.43 -1.55
C ARG A 31 6.22 -10.97 -1.39
N PHE A 32 5.66 -10.58 -0.24
CA PHE A 32 5.27 -9.20 0.05
C PHE A 32 6.39 -8.37 0.69
N SER A 33 7.64 -8.81 0.57
CA SER A 33 8.84 -8.09 1.04
C SER A 33 8.92 -6.65 0.52
N LYS A 34 8.44 -6.39 -0.71
CA LYS A 34 8.28 -5.03 -1.28
C LYS A 34 7.49 -4.11 -0.34
N LEU A 35 6.34 -4.59 0.15
CA LEU A 35 5.46 -3.82 1.02
C LEU A 35 6.05 -3.68 2.43
N GLN A 36 6.65 -4.75 2.96
CA GLN A 36 7.34 -4.72 4.26
C GLN A 36 8.49 -3.69 4.25
N ASN A 37 9.29 -3.67 3.18
CA ASN A 37 10.37 -2.70 3.03
C ASN A 37 9.85 -1.28 2.87
N PHE A 38 8.76 -1.08 2.12
CA PHE A 38 8.07 0.21 2.05
C PHE A 38 7.65 0.72 3.45
N CYS A 39 7.03 -0.12 4.27
CA CYS A 39 6.64 0.25 5.64
C CYS A 39 7.85 0.59 6.52
N LYS A 40 8.95 -0.16 6.41
CA LYS A 40 10.21 0.14 7.12
C LYS A 40 10.77 1.51 6.71
N ILE A 41 10.80 1.81 5.42
CA ILE A 41 11.28 3.11 4.92
C ILE A 41 10.37 4.23 5.44
N ALA A 42 9.05 4.06 5.38
CA ALA A 42 8.10 5.03 5.94
C ALA A 42 8.37 5.32 7.43
N GLN A 43 8.62 4.26 8.22
CA GLN A 43 8.95 4.36 9.64
C GLN A 43 10.28 5.10 9.87
N CYS A 44 11.32 4.83 9.07
CA CYS A 44 12.59 5.57 9.14
C CYS A 44 12.44 7.07 8.89
N HIS A 45 11.39 7.48 8.17
CA HIS A 45 11.02 8.89 7.96
C HIS A 45 10.05 9.43 9.01
N GLY A 46 9.78 8.69 10.10
CA GLY A 46 8.90 9.12 11.18
C GLY A 46 7.42 9.10 10.82
N LEU A 47 7.01 8.26 9.86
CA LEU A 47 5.62 8.15 9.42
C LEU A 47 5.01 6.83 9.90
N ASP A 48 4.04 6.91 10.80
CA ASP A 48 3.37 5.74 11.38
C ASP A 48 2.37 5.06 10.43
N TRP A 49 2.00 5.76 9.35
CA TRP A 49 0.97 5.33 8.42
C TRP A 49 1.54 5.19 7.02
N ALA A 50 1.14 4.13 6.33
CA ALA A 50 1.60 3.78 5.00
C ALA A 50 0.40 3.43 4.11
N TRP A 51 0.41 3.88 2.86
CA TRP A 51 -0.68 3.66 1.90
C TRP A 51 -0.16 3.06 0.59
N CYS A 52 -0.81 1.99 0.14
CA CYS A 52 -0.58 1.33 -1.14
C CYS A 52 -1.92 0.99 -1.78
N ASN A 53 -2.16 1.42 -3.01
CA ASN A 53 -3.46 1.30 -3.68
C ASN A 53 -3.93 -0.15 -3.87
N THR A 54 -3.01 -1.11 -3.96
CA THR A 54 -3.34 -2.52 -4.20
C THR A 54 -3.91 -3.21 -2.97
N CYS A 55 -3.45 -2.84 -1.78
CA CYS A 55 -3.83 -3.51 -0.53
C CYS A 55 -4.56 -2.61 0.49
N CYS A 56 -4.66 -1.30 0.25
CA CYS A 56 -5.40 -0.36 1.11
C CYS A 56 -6.78 0.01 0.57
N ILE A 57 -7.20 -0.53 -0.58
CA ILE A 57 -8.53 -0.32 -1.16
C ILE A 57 -9.17 -1.69 -1.35
N ASN A 58 -10.37 -1.88 -0.82
CA ASN A 58 -11.16 -3.06 -1.13
C ASN A 58 -11.75 -2.94 -2.53
N LYS A 59 -11.15 -3.66 -3.48
CA LYS A 59 -11.57 -3.65 -4.89
C LYS A 59 -12.84 -4.47 -5.15
N ASP A 60 -13.27 -5.31 -4.20
CA ASP A 60 -14.51 -6.07 -4.30
C ASP A 60 -15.74 -5.21 -3.97
N SER A 61 -15.52 -4.07 -3.30
CA SER A 61 -16.53 -3.05 -3.04
C SER A 61 -16.53 -2.00 -4.15
N THR A 62 -17.51 -2.07 -5.06
CA THR A 62 -17.63 -1.11 -6.17
C THR A 62 -17.79 0.32 -5.68
N THR A 63 -18.53 0.54 -4.59
CA THR A 63 -18.69 1.86 -3.96
C THR A 63 -17.36 2.42 -3.44
N GLU A 64 -16.59 1.62 -2.72
CA GLU A 64 -15.29 2.04 -2.17
C GLU A 64 -14.28 2.29 -3.30
N LEU A 65 -14.25 1.41 -4.31
CA LEU A 65 -13.39 1.56 -5.46
C LEU A 65 -13.66 2.87 -6.22
N ASP A 66 -14.94 3.19 -6.46
CA ASP A 66 -15.36 4.44 -7.10
C ASP A 66 -14.96 5.68 -6.30
N GLU A 67 -15.16 5.64 -4.98
CA GLU A 67 -14.75 6.72 -4.08
C GLU A 67 -13.23 6.90 -4.02
N ALA A 68 -12.49 5.79 -4.04
CA ALA A 68 -11.04 5.78 -4.07
C ALA A 68 -10.49 6.38 -5.36
N ILE A 69 -11.07 6.04 -6.52
CA ILE A 69 -10.70 6.63 -7.81
C ILE A 69 -10.93 8.15 -7.78
N ARG A 70 -12.08 8.60 -7.30
CA ARG A 70 -12.40 10.04 -7.20
C ARG A 70 -11.52 10.77 -6.18
N SER A 71 -11.02 10.07 -5.16
CA SER A 71 -10.20 10.66 -4.08
C SER A 71 -8.69 10.53 -4.30
N MET A 72 -8.24 9.68 -5.22
CA MET A 72 -6.82 9.33 -5.39
C MET A 72 -5.95 10.57 -5.48
N PHE A 73 -6.23 11.50 -6.40
CA PHE A 73 -5.42 12.71 -6.54
C PHE A 73 -5.29 13.52 -5.25
N ARG A 74 -6.39 13.61 -4.48
CA ARG A 74 -6.40 14.29 -3.18
C ARG A 74 -5.54 13.54 -2.15
N TRP A 75 -5.57 12.22 -2.13
CA TRP A 75 -4.72 11.41 -1.25
C TRP A 75 -3.24 11.48 -1.65
N TYR A 76 -2.93 11.49 -2.94
CA TYR A 76 -1.55 11.68 -3.43
C TYR A 76 -1.01 13.03 -2.98
N ARG A 77 -1.79 14.11 -3.15
CA ARG A 77 -1.41 15.47 -2.73
C ARG A 77 -1.21 15.61 -1.21
N LYS A 78 -1.91 14.81 -0.41
CA LYS A 78 -1.87 14.87 1.06
C LYS A 78 -0.84 13.92 1.69
N SER A 79 -0.13 13.11 0.90
CA SER A 79 0.94 12.27 1.44
C SER A 79 2.10 13.16 1.92
N ALA A 80 2.71 12.78 3.04
CA ALA A 80 3.89 13.48 3.54
C ALA A 80 5.16 13.07 2.77
N LEU A 81 5.15 11.84 2.23
CA LEU A 81 6.25 11.24 1.49
C LEU A 81 5.68 10.31 0.42
N THR A 82 6.25 10.36 -0.78
CA THR A 82 6.01 9.37 -1.83
C THR A 82 7.28 8.56 -2.05
N ILE A 83 7.19 7.25 -1.83
CA ILE A 83 8.29 6.30 -2.05
C ILE A 83 8.05 5.62 -3.39
N ILE A 84 9.03 5.74 -4.30
CA ILE A 84 8.93 5.19 -5.65
C ILE A 84 9.77 3.91 -5.73
N TYR A 85 9.12 2.80 -6.08
CA TYR A 85 9.77 1.51 -6.31
C TYR A 85 9.84 1.25 -7.83
N LEU A 86 11.06 1.23 -8.37
CA LEU A 86 11.32 1.18 -9.83
C LEU A 86 11.72 -0.19 -10.37
N SER A 87 11.94 -1.18 -9.49
CA SER A 87 12.37 -2.51 -9.90
C SER A 87 11.29 -3.28 -10.66
#